data_AF-A0A7G9YNT8-F1
#
_entry.id   AF-A0A7G9YNT8-F1
#
_cell.length_a   1.000
_cell.length_b   1.000
_cell.length_c   1.000
_cell.angle_alpha   90.00
_cell.angle_beta   90.00
_cell.angle_gamma   90.00
#
_symmetry.space_group_name_H-M   'P 1'
#
loop_
_entity.id
_entity.type
_entity.pdbx_description
1 polymer ?
#
loop_
_entity_poly.entity_id
_entity_poly.type
_entity_poly.pdbx_seq_one_letter_code
_entity_poly.pdbx_strand_id
1 'polypeptide(L)'
;MYNNSEYNIYNAHSSDITAPNNWWGTTDTDAINDSIYDHYDAPSCGIVYYNPYLNAPAGTTDTTPPTLAINSPAPNTTTHMPTITIAGTASDPSGIASVTVNGEPADGTLDWSANVTLSEGENTIIVIATDGAGLTATTTVTVHYKRLKGDLNSDGILTPADAAIALEIAAGSRPCDAAMLAAADVSGDGCVTSLDALMILQGCG
;
A
#
# COMPACT_ATOMS: atom_id res chain seq x y z
N MET A 1 -22.97 -25.12 41.49
CA MET A 1 -22.00 -24.75 40.45
C MET A 1 -21.10 -25.96 40.18
N TYR A 2 -21.60 -27.07 39.63
CA TYR A 2 -20.77 -28.25 39.27
C TYR A 2 -21.50 -29.09 38.21
N ASN A 3 -21.35 -28.71 36.94
CA ASN A 3 -21.79 -29.53 35.79
C ASN A 3 -20.92 -29.18 34.57
N ASN A 4 -19.62 -29.08 34.79
CA ASN A 4 -18.63 -28.95 33.72
C ASN A 4 -18.18 -30.39 33.45
N SER A 5 -18.89 -31.10 32.58
CA SER A 5 -18.51 -32.47 32.21
C SER A 5 -17.14 -32.43 31.56
N GLU A 6 -16.26 -33.36 31.93
CA GLU A 6 -14.90 -33.54 31.37
C GLU A 6 -14.89 -33.82 29.86
N TYR A 7 -16.07 -34.05 29.26
CA TYR A 7 -16.26 -34.40 27.86
C TYR A 7 -16.67 -33.20 26.99
N ASN A 8 -16.06 -33.10 25.80
CA ASN A 8 -16.39 -32.18 24.71
C ASN A 8 -17.75 -32.47 24.07
N ILE A 9 -18.14 -33.76 23.96
CA ILE A 9 -19.49 -34.19 23.58
C ILE A 9 -19.96 -35.25 24.56
N TYR A 10 -21.22 -35.14 25.00
CA TYR A 10 -21.85 -36.11 25.90
C TYR A 10 -23.09 -36.74 25.24
N ASN A 11 -22.94 -37.93 24.65
CA ASN A 11 -24.03 -38.67 24.01
C ASN A 11 -24.55 -39.80 24.92
N ALA A 12 -25.45 -39.50 25.85
CA ALA A 12 -26.11 -40.50 26.70
C ALA A 12 -27.39 -41.12 26.08
N HIS A 13 -27.65 -40.88 24.80
CA HIS A 13 -28.79 -41.43 24.06
C HIS A 13 -28.37 -42.62 23.22
N SER A 14 -29.31 -43.50 22.85
CA SER A 14 -29.03 -44.68 22.03
C SER A 14 -28.82 -44.38 20.53
N SER A 15 -29.01 -43.12 20.12
CA SER A 15 -28.87 -42.68 18.73
C SER A 15 -27.46 -42.15 18.48
N ASP A 16 -26.93 -42.43 17.29
CA ASP A 16 -25.61 -41.94 16.88
C ASP A 16 -25.62 -40.43 16.58
N ILE A 17 -24.47 -39.78 16.78
CA ILE A 17 -24.23 -38.37 16.44
C ILE A 17 -23.12 -38.31 15.38
N THR A 18 -23.31 -37.51 14.34
CA THR A 18 -22.26 -37.24 13.35
C THR A 18 -21.68 -35.84 13.55
N ALA A 19 -20.38 -35.76 13.81
CA ALA A 19 -19.65 -34.52 14.09
C ALA A 19 -18.32 -34.42 13.29
N PRO A 20 -18.33 -34.59 11.95
CA PRO A 20 -17.11 -34.50 11.14
C PRO A 20 -16.61 -33.05 11.04
N ASN A 21 -15.34 -32.90 10.65
CA ASN A 21 -14.63 -31.64 10.40
C ASN A 21 -14.56 -30.68 11.59
N ASN A 22 -14.57 -31.22 12.81
CA ASN A 22 -14.36 -30.44 14.03
C ASN A 22 -12.90 -30.55 14.51
N TRP A 23 -12.44 -29.52 15.23
CA TRP A 23 -11.19 -29.58 15.99
C TRP A 23 -11.48 -30.00 17.43
N TRP A 24 -10.78 -31.03 17.89
CA TRP A 24 -11.02 -31.67 19.19
C TRP A 24 -9.94 -31.32 20.24
N GLY A 25 -9.14 -30.30 19.99
CA GLY A 25 -8.03 -29.90 20.86
C GLY A 25 -6.74 -30.72 20.67
N THR A 26 -6.80 -31.84 19.95
CA THR A 26 -5.68 -32.76 19.68
C THR A 26 -5.91 -33.54 18.38
N THR A 27 -4.85 -34.13 17.83
CA THR A 27 -4.92 -35.11 16.72
C THR A 27 -4.84 -36.56 17.18
N ASP A 28 -4.56 -36.79 18.47
CA ASP A 28 -4.49 -38.11 19.09
C ASP A 28 -5.90 -38.69 19.26
N THR A 29 -6.23 -39.73 18.50
CA THR A 29 -7.57 -40.33 18.48
C THR A 29 -8.00 -40.90 19.82
N ASP A 30 -7.05 -41.36 20.64
CA ASP A 30 -7.39 -41.91 21.97
C ASP A 30 -7.82 -40.76 22.89
N ALA A 31 -7.09 -39.64 22.87
CA ALA A 31 -7.47 -38.44 23.60
C ALA A 31 -8.76 -37.79 23.07
N ILE A 32 -9.06 -37.91 21.76
CA ILE A 32 -10.35 -37.47 21.20
C ILE A 32 -11.48 -38.36 21.73
N ASN A 33 -11.31 -39.69 21.70
CA ASN A 33 -12.29 -40.64 22.24
C ASN A 33 -12.52 -40.42 23.74
N ASP A 34 -11.46 -40.24 24.54
CA ASP A 34 -11.56 -39.94 25.97
C ASP A 34 -12.31 -38.61 26.25
N SER A 35 -12.33 -37.70 25.27
CA SER A 35 -13.06 -36.43 25.35
C SER A 35 -14.52 -36.53 24.90
N ILE A 36 -15.00 -37.71 24.50
CA ILE A 36 -16.36 -37.94 24.02
C ILE A 36 -16.98 -39.04 24.88
N TYR A 37 -18.13 -38.77 25.51
CA TYR A 37 -18.91 -39.81 26.17
C TYR A 37 -19.89 -40.45 25.18
N ASP A 38 -19.68 -41.71 24.80
CA ASP A 38 -20.53 -42.40 23.82
C ASP A 38 -20.67 -43.92 24.07
N HIS A 39 -20.97 -44.70 23.01
CA HIS A 39 -21.04 -46.16 23.06
C HIS A 39 -19.81 -46.84 23.70
N TYR A 40 -18.62 -46.27 23.54
CA TYR A 40 -17.38 -46.83 24.06
C TYR A 40 -17.26 -46.70 25.58
N ASP A 41 -17.84 -45.66 26.18
CA ASP A 41 -17.95 -45.51 27.64
C ASP A 41 -19.13 -46.28 28.22
N ALA A 42 -20.26 -46.27 27.50
CA ALA A 42 -21.51 -46.87 27.93
C ALA A 42 -22.22 -47.53 26.73
N PRO A 43 -22.27 -48.88 26.66
CA PRO A 43 -22.79 -49.60 25.49
C PRO A 43 -24.26 -49.35 25.13
N SER A 44 -25.05 -48.75 26.03
CA SER A 44 -26.43 -48.32 25.77
C SER A 44 -26.54 -47.02 24.97
N CYS A 45 -25.43 -46.30 24.82
CA CYS A 45 -25.32 -45.06 24.07
C CYS A 45 -24.99 -45.32 22.61
N GLY A 46 -25.33 -44.36 21.74
CA GLY A 46 -24.95 -44.33 20.33
C GLY A 46 -23.52 -43.82 20.15
N ILE A 47 -22.92 -44.09 18.99
CA ILE A 47 -21.55 -43.72 18.64
C ILE A 47 -21.50 -42.25 18.17
N VAL A 48 -20.42 -41.55 18.49
CA VAL A 48 -20.11 -40.24 17.90
C VAL A 48 -19.13 -40.42 16.74
N TYR A 49 -19.60 -40.24 15.51
CA TYR A 49 -18.76 -40.27 14.31
C TYR A 49 -18.11 -38.91 14.07
N TYR A 50 -16.85 -38.76 14.48
CA TYR A 50 -16.09 -37.50 14.34
C TYR A 50 -15.06 -37.49 13.20
N ASN A 51 -14.81 -38.61 12.54
CA ASN A 51 -13.86 -38.71 11.43
C ASN A 51 -14.52 -38.34 10.08
N PRO A 52 -13.89 -37.54 9.21
CA PRO A 52 -12.59 -36.87 9.39
C PRO A 52 -12.66 -35.72 10.41
N TYR A 53 -11.57 -35.49 11.15
CA TYR A 53 -11.42 -34.36 12.09
C TYR A 53 -10.32 -33.40 11.62
N LEU A 54 -10.36 -32.15 12.09
CA LEU A 54 -9.33 -31.15 11.78
C LEU A 54 -8.02 -31.50 12.51
N ASN A 55 -6.88 -31.10 11.94
CA ASN A 55 -5.57 -31.29 12.58
C ASN A 55 -5.11 -30.09 13.45
N ALA A 56 -5.91 -29.02 13.46
CA ALA A 56 -5.72 -27.80 14.23
C ALA A 56 -7.09 -27.11 14.41
N PRO A 57 -7.24 -26.11 15.30
CA PRO A 57 -8.44 -25.28 15.32
C PRO A 57 -8.72 -24.76 13.92
N ALA A 58 -10.00 -24.65 13.53
CA ALA A 58 -10.36 -23.89 12.35
C ALA A 58 -9.80 -22.48 12.53
N GLY A 59 -8.68 -22.19 11.87
CA GLY A 59 -8.08 -20.86 11.88
C GLY A 59 -9.16 -19.92 11.38
N THR A 60 -9.47 -18.88 12.15
CA THR A 60 -10.35 -17.82 11.66
C THR A 60 -9.66 -17.24 10.44
N THR A 61 -10.16 -17.57 9.25
CA THR A 61 -9.72 -16.92 8.02
C THR A 61 -9.86 -15.42 8.24
N ASP A 62 -8.80 -14.66 8.01
CA ASP A 62 -8.91 -13.22 8.12
C ASP A 62 -9.95 -12.72 7.10
N THR A 63 -10.83 -11.83 7.58
CA THR A 63 -11.91 -11.22 6.80
C THR A 63 -11.86 -9.70 6.88
N THR A 64 -10.85 -9.15 7.56
CA THR A 64 -10.69 -7.71 7.78
C THR A 64 -9.67 -7.18 6.78
N PRO A 65 -10.02 -6.23 5.90
CA PRO A 65 -9.04 -5.59 5.04
C PRO A 65 -7.99 -4.81 5.84
N PRO A 66 -6.77 -4.64 5.29
CA PRO A 66 -5.71 -3.89 5.95
C PRO A 66 -6.07 -2.42 6.13
N THR A 67 -5.47 -1.77 7.13
CA THR A 67 -5.45 -0.30 7.23
C THR A 67 -4.32 0.27 6.36
N LEU A 68 -4.59 1.37 5.67
CA LEU A 68 -3.65 1.99 4.73
C LEU A 68 -3.76 3.53 4.79
N ALA A 69 -2.62 4.21 4.92
CA ALA A 69 -2.53 5.66 4.98
C ALA A 69 -1.39 6.20 4.11
N ILE A 70 -1.60 7.37 3.51
CA ILE A 70 -0.56 8.16 2.84
C ILE A 70 -0.16 9.29 3.81
N ASN A 71 1.11 9.33 4.19
CA ASN A 71 1.63 10.30 5.17
C ASN A 71 2.34 11.47 4.48
N SER A 72 2.88 11.26 3.28
CA SER A 72 3.50 12.27 2.45
C SER A 72 3.33 11.93 0.97
N PRO A 73 3.12 12.91 0.09
CA PRO A 73 2.86 14.32 0.39
C PRO A 73 1.45 14.54 0.96
N ALA A 74 1.16 15.75 1.42
CA ALA A 74 -0.20 16.14 1.75
C ALA A 74 -1.09 16.16 0.49
N PRO A 75 -2.41 15.89 0.60
CA PRO A 75 -3.32 15.99 -0.53
C PRO A 75 -3.26 17.35 -1.22
N ASN A 76 -3.28 17.34 -2.56
CA ASN A 76 -3.20 18.51 -3.45
C ASN A 76 -1.87 19.30 -3.35
N THR A 77 -0.80 18.65 -2.90
CA THR A 77 0.55 19.23 -2.92
C THR A 77 0.91 19.64 -4.35
N THR A 78 1.44 20.85 -4.50
CA THR A 78 2.05 21.32 -5.75
C THR A 78 3.57 21.15 -5.68
N THR A 79 4.15 20.53 -6.70
CA THR A 79 5.60 20.39 -6.86
C THR A 79 6.06 20.98 -8.18
N HIS A 80 7.30 21.45 -8.22
CA HIS A 80 8.00 21.88 -9.43
C HIS A 80 8.95 20.81 -9.98
N MET A 81 9.06 19.68 -9.28
CA MET A 81 9.85 18.52 -9.70
C MET A 81 8.98 17.55 -10.52
N PRO A 82 9.52 16.95 -11.60
CA PRO A 82 8.80 15.94 -12.38
C PRO A 82 8.67 14.59 -11.67
N THR A 83 9.29 14.45 -10.49
CA THR A 83 9.20 13.26 -9.65
C THR A 83 8.84 13.65 -8.22
N ILE A 84 8.13 12.75 -7.54
CA ILE A 84 7.78 12.92 -6.12
C ILE A 84 7.84 11.59 -5.40
N THR A 85 8.30 11.61 -4.15
CA THR A 85 8.23 10.44 -3.27
C THR A 85 6.88 10.43 -2.55
N ILE A 86 6.15 9.34 -2.69
CA ILE A 86 4.94 9.04 -1.92
C ILE A 86 5.34 8.09 -0.81
N ALA A 87 4.94 8.35 0.43
CA ALA A 87 5.26 7.52 1.57
C ALA A 87 4.07 7.43 2.54
N GLY A 88 3.97 6.31 3.24
CA GLY A 88 2.84 6.05 4.11
C GLY A 88 3.02 4.81 4.97
N THR A 89 1.93 4.38 5.59
CA THR A 89 1.89 3.19 6.43
C THR A 89 0.77 2.23 6.05
N ALA A 90 0.97 0.95 6.30
CA ALA A 90 -0.07 -0.07 6.25
C ALA A 90 0.04 -1.02 7.44
N SER A 91 -1.09 -1.52 7.92
CA SER A 91 -1.12 -2.43 9.08
C SER A 91 -2.34 -3.33 9.03
N ASP A 92 -2.12 -4.61 9.36
CA ASP A 92 -3.15 -5.62 9.52
C ASP A 92 -2.69 -6.68 10.54
N PRO A 93 -3.58 -7.25 11.38
CA PRO A 93 -3.22 -8.32 12.32
C PRO A 93 -2.65 -9.58 11.65
N SER A 94 -3.07 -9.89 10.42
CA SER A 94 -2.50 -10.99 9.61
C SER A 94 -1.22 -10.62 8.87
N GLY A 95 -0.82 -9.34 8.92
CA GLY A 95 0.35 -8.80 8.25
C GLY A 95 0.06 -8.32 6.82
N ILE A 96 0.97 -7.50 6.29
CA ILE A 96 0.86 -6.92 4.94
C ILE A 96 1.73 -7.73 3.96
N ALA A 97 1.10 -8.30 2.94
CA ALA A 97 1.76 -9.07 1.89
C ALA A 97 2.40 -8.17 0.83
N SER A 98 1.72 -7.08 0.42
CA SER A 98 2.25 -6.16 -0.58
C SER A 98 1.65 -4.75 -0.48
N VAL A 99 2.40 -3.77 -0.97
CA VAL A 99 1.91 -2.42 -1.26
C VAL A 99 2.32 -2.06 -2.69
N THR A 100 1.39 -1.50 -3.46
CA THR A 100 1.64 -1.00 -4.82
C THR A 100 1.23 0.46 -4.94
N VAL A 101 1.98 1.22 -5.74
CA VAL A 101 1.73 2.63 -6.07
C VAL A 101 1.64 2.74 -7.59
N ASN A 102 0.49 3.16 -8.12
CA ASN A 102 0.16 3.13 -9.54
C ASN A 102 0.38 1.75 -10.21
N GLY A 103 0.19 0.67 -9.45
CA GLY A 103 0.39 -0.70 -9.92
C GLY A 103 1.84 -1.22 -9.80
N GLU A 104 2.80 -0.37 -9.49
CA GLU A 104 4.20 -0.76 -9.28
C GLU A 104 4.48 -1.07 -7.79
N PRO A 105 5.36 -2.03 -7.46
CA PRO A 105 5.71 -2.33 -6.07
C PRO A 105 6.32 -1.13 -5.33
N ALA A 106 5.90 -0.92 -4.08
CA ALA A 106 6.54 0.03 -3.17
C ALA A 106 7.78 -0.58 -2.50
N ASP A 107 8.67 0.29 -2.01
CA ASP A 107 9.73 -0.07 -1.08
C ASP A 107 9.14 -0.24 0.32
N GLY A 108 9.11 -1.47 0.83
CA GLY A 108 8.54 -1.80 2.12
C GLY A 108 7.03 -2.07 2.10
N THR A 109 6.49 -2.58 3.21
CA THR A 109 5.07 -2.93 3.35
C THR A 109 4.40 -2.26 4.55
N LEU A 110 5.06 -2.19 5.70
CA LEU A 110 4.54 -1.53 6.90
C LEU A 110 4.77 -0.01 6.85
N ASP A 111 6.04 0.40 6.76
CA ASP A 111 6.44 1.73 6.34
C ASP A 111 6.85 1.61 4.88
N TRP A 112 6.05 2.19 3.98
CA TRP A 112 6.22 2.03 2.55
C TRP A 112 6.54 3.36 1.87
N SER A 113 7.27 3.31 0.77
CA SER A 113 7.52 4.47 -0.08
C SER A 113 7.67 4.11 -1.56
N ALA A 114 7.42 5.06 -2.45
CA ALA A 114 7.65 4.90 -3.88
C ALA A 114 7.94 6.25 -4.55
N ASN A 115 8.82 6.25 -5.55
CA ASN A 115 9.03 7.42 -6.41
C ASN A 115 8.09 7.36 -7.61
N VAL A 116 7.30 8.42 -7.80
CA VAL A 116 6.33 8.54 -8.90
C VAL A 116 6.80 9.61 -9.87
N THR A 117 6.82 9.29 -11.15
CA THR A 117 7.02 10.28 -12.22
C THR A 117 5.69 10.94 -12.55
N LEU A 118 5.68 12.26 -12.61
CA LEU A 118 4.48 13.08 -12.77
C LEU A 118 4.37 13.61 -14.21
N SER A 119 3.15 13.68 -14.70
CA SER A 119 2.81 14.46 -15.90
C SER A 119 2.47 15.89 -15.49
N GLU A 120 2.76 16.88 -16.33
CA GLU A 120 2.40 18.27 -16.02
C GLU A 120 0.88 18.40 -15.82
N GLY A 121 0.48 19.11 -14.78
CA GLY A 121 -0.89 19.23 -14.32
C GLY A 121 -1.23 18.32 -13.14
N GLU A 122 -2.48 17.86 -13.09
CA GLU A 122 -3.00 17.02 -12.01
C GLU A 122 -2.61 15.56 -12.20
N ASN A 123 -2.12 14.93 -11.13
CA ASN A 123 -1.77 13.52 -11.07
C ASN A 123 -2.52 12.88 -9.91
N THR A 124 -3.43 11.95 -10.21
CA THR A 124 -4.06 11.08 -9.20
C THR A 124 -3.21 9.83 -9.03
N ILE A 125 -2.68 9.63 -7.83
CA ILE A 125 -1.83 8.49 -7.50
C ILE A 125 -2.65 7.50 -6.68
N ILE A 126 -2.69 6.25 -7.12
CA ILE A 126 -3.46 5.16 -6.50
C ILE A 126 -2.50 4.26 -5.70
N VAL A 127 -2.84 3.99 -4.44
CA VAL A 127 -2.07 3.10 -3.56
C VAL A 127 -2.97 1.96 -3.12
N ILE A 128 -2.47 0.72 -3.24
CA ILE A 128 -3.18 -0.50 -2.84
C ILE A 128 -2.29 -1.31 -1.91
N ALA A 129 -2.80 -1.66 -0.73
CA ALA A 129 -2.18 -2.61 0.18
C ALA A 129 -2.98 -3.92 0.17
N THR A 130 -2.28 -5.05 0.18
CA THR A 130 -2.85 -6.40 0.26
C THR A 130 -2.32 -7.10 1.51
N ASP A 131 -3.19 -7.69 2.32
CA ASP A 131 -2.81 -8.44 3.52
C ASP A 131 -2.41 -9.90 3.21
N GLY A 132 -2.06 -10.66 4.25
CA GLY A 132 -1.70 -12.07 4.14
C GLY A 132 -2.86 -13.00 3.73
N ALA A 133 -4.10 -12.55 3.86
CA ALA A 133 -5.31 -13.28 3.44
C ALA A 133 -5.78 -12.90 2.01
N GLY A 134 -5.12 -11.92 1.38
CA GLY A 134 -5.45 -11.45 0.04
C GLY A 134 -6.53 -10.37 0.00
N LEU A 135 -6.92 -9.80 1.14
CA LEU A 135 -7.83 -8.66 1.18
C LEU A 135 -7.07 -7.37 0.93
N THR A 136 -7.75 -6.39 0.35
CA THR A 136 -7.11 -5.17 -0.12
C THR A 136 -7.75 -3.91 0.45
N ALA A 137 -6.92 -2.91 0.72
CA ALA A 137 -7.35 -1.53 0.92
C ALA A 137 -6.77 -0.63 -0.17
N THR A 138 -7.54 0.38 -0.58
CA THR A 138 -7.16 1.34 -1.62
C THR A 138 -7.32 2.75 -1.10
N THR A 139 -6.32 3.59 -1.38
CA THR A 139 -6.37 5.03 -1.12
C THR A 139 -5.74 5.79 -2.27
N THR A 140 -6.00 7.09 -2.35
CA THR A 140 -5.50 7.96 -3.42
C THR A 140 -4.99 9.28 -2.87
N VAL A 141 -3.97 9.84 -3.53
CA VAL A 141 -3.53 11.21 -3.30
C VAL A 141 -3.42 11.94 -4.63
N THR A 142 -3.91 13.18 -4.66
CA THR A 142 -3.74 14.07 -5.81
C THR A 142 -2.52 14.96 -5.60
N VAL A 143 -1.66 15.05 -6.61
CA VAL A 143 -0.48 15.91 -6.65
C VAL A 143 -0.52 16.74 -7.93
N HIS A 144 -0.17 18.01 -7.86
CA HIS A 144 -0.07 18.89 -9.02
C HIS A 144 1.40 19.10 -9.37
N TYR A 145 1.81 18.69 -10.56
CA TYR A 145 3.12 19.04 -11.10
C TYR A 145 2.96 20.29 -11.96
N LYS A 146 3.65 21.37 -11.59
CA LYS A 146 3.75 22.57 -12.42
C LYS A 146 5.21 22.82 -12.71
N ARG A 147 5.63 22.78 -13.98
CA ARG A 147 7.00 23.15 -14.32
C ARG A 147 7.22 24.63 -13.99
N LEU A 148 8.35 24.95 -13.38
CA LEU A 148 8.72 26.33 -13.10
C LEU A 148 9.34 26.94 -14.35
N LYS A 149 8.63 27.87 -15.00
CA LYS A 149 9.16 28.56 -16.17
C LYS A 149 10.39 29.38 -15.75
N GLY A 150 11.49 29.24 -16.46
CA GLY A 150 12.78 29.85 -16.11
C GLY A 150 13.70 28.97 -15.27
N ASP A 151 13.26 27.80 -14.78
CA ASP A 151 14.14 26.81 -14.14
C ASP A 151 14.82 25.98 -15.24
N LEU A 152 16.11 26.26 -15.49
CA LEU A 152 16.86 25.73 -16.63
C LEU A 152 17.86 24.63 -16.23
N ASN A 153 17.98 24.36 -14.93
CA ASN A 153 18.73 23.24 -14.38
C ASN A 153 17.80 22.13 -13.81
N SER A 154 16.49 22.38 -13.73
CA SER A 154 15.47 21.46 -13.21
C SER A 154 15.63 21.09 -11.74
N ASP A 155 16.13 22.01 -10.92
CA ASP A 155 16.23 21.84 -9.46
C ASP A 155 14.97 22.29 -8.69
N GLY A 156 13.98 22.83 -9.41
CA GLY A 156 12.70 23.29 -8.87
C GLY A 156 12.75 24.68 -8.24
N ILE A 157 13.85 25.43 -8.39
CA ILE A 157 14.06 26.75 -7.79
C ILE A 157 14.55 27.71 -8.89
N LEU A 158 14.03 28.95 -8.90
CA LEU A 158 14.62 30.00 -9.75
C LEU A 158 15.82 30.61 -9.04
N THR A 159 16.99 30.49 -9.65
CA THR A 159 18.26 30.99 -9.10
C THR A 159 19.09 31.77 -10.13
N PRO A 160 20.14 32.49 -9.71
CA PRO A 160 21.11 33.05 -10.64
C PRO A 160 21.82 32.01 -11.52
N ALA A 161 21.82 30.72 -11.13
CA ALA A 161 22.34 29.66 -11.98
C ALA A 161 21.49 29.49 -13.24
N ASP A 162 20.16 29.60 -13.12
CA ASP A 162 19.24 29.55 -14.25
C ASP A 162 19.39 30.78 -15.15
N ALA A 163 19.55 31.96 -14.57
CA ALA A 163 19.84 33.18 -15.32
C ALA A 163 21.16 33.07 -16.10
N ALA A 164 22.20 32.47 -15.52
CA ALA A 164 23.46 32.21 -16.20
C ALA A 164 23.28 31.27 -17.40
N ILE A 165 22.48 30.21 -17.23
CA ILE A 165 22.13 29.28 -18.31
C ILE A 165 21.39 30.01 -19.45
N ALA A 166 20.42 30.86 -19.12
CA ALA A 166 19.69 31.65 -20.11
C ALA A 166 20.64 32.58 -20.90
N LEU A 167 21.63 33.17 -20.21
CA LEU A 167 22.64 34.01 -20.85
C LEU A 167 23.59 33.20 -21.76
N GLU A 168 23.98 31.98 -21.37
CA GLU A 168 24.77 31.08 -22.23
C GLU A 168 24.01 30.71 -23.51
N ILE A 169 22.69 30.47 -23.39
CA ILE A 169 21.83 30.21 -24.54
C ILE A 169 21.74 31.45 -25.43
N ALA A 170 21.47 32.63 -24.86
CA ALA A 170 21.41 33.90 -25.59
C ALA A 170 22.72 34.23 -26.31
N ALA A 171 23.86 33.86 -25.72
CA ALA A 171 25.19 34.01 -26.31
C ALA A 171 25.53 32.92 -27.35
N GLY A 172 24.66 31.93 -27.57
CA GLY A 172 24.89 30.79 -28.47
C GLY A 172 25.96 29.80 -27.97
N SER A 173 26.35 29.90 -26.69
CA SER A 173 27.35 29.04 -26.05
C SER A 173 26.77 27.71 -25.57
N ARG A 174 25.44 27.61 -25.49
CA ARG A 174 24.69 26.40 -25.11
C ARG A 174 23.57 26.13 -26.13
N PRO A 175 23.40 24.88 -26.60
CA PRO A 175 22.31 24.53 -27.50
C PRO A 175 20.95 24.75 -26.82
N CYS A 176 19.97 25.19 -27.61
CA CYS A 176 18.60 25.40 -27.19
C CYS A 176 17.68 24.55 -28.07
N ASP A 177 17.10 23.49 -27.49
CA ASP A 177 16.03 22.75 -28.13
C ASP A 177 14.66 23.38 -27.82
N ALA A 178 13.58 22.84 -28.40
CA ALA A 178 12.24 23.40 -28.22
C ALA A 178 11.75 23.37 -26.76
N ALA A 179 12.17 22.38 -25.96
CA ALA A 179 11.77 22.26 -24.56
C ALA A 179 12.51 23.28 -23.69
N MET A 180 13.81 23.45 -23.93
CA MET A 180 14.65 24.46 -23.30
C MET A 180 14.21 25.87 -23.71
N LEU A 181 13.83 26.09 -24.97
CA LEU A 181 13.28 27.36 -25.45
C LEU A 181 12.02 27.73 -24.67
N ALA A 182 11.07 26.81 -24.51
CA ALA A 182 9.83 27.08 -23.78
C ALA A 182 10.07 27.40 -22.29
N ALA A 183 11.11 26.83 -21.68
CA ALA A 183 11.50 27.12 -20.31
C ALA A 183 12.30 28.44 -20.20
N ALA A 184 13.18 28.72 -21.15
CA ALA A 184 14.12 29.84 -21.13
C ALA A 184 13.54 31.15 -21.66
N ASP A 185 12.62 31.11 -22.63
CA ASP A 185 11.88 32.28 -23.13
C ASP A 185 10.79 32.66 -22.10
N VAL A 186 11.22 33.22 -20.97
CA VAL A 186 10.32 33.68 -19.92
C VAL A 186 9.49 34.88 -20.36
N SER A 187 10.01 35.73 -21.26
CA SER A 187 9.31 36.89 -21.81
C SER A 187 8.16 36.54 -22.77
N GLY A 188 8.25 35.38 -23.43
CA GLY A 188 7.26 34.87 -24.38
C GLY A 188 7.36 35.50 -25.77
N ASP A 189 8.53 36.03 -26.15
CA ASP A 189 8.75 36.68 -27.45
C ASP A 189 9.28 35.73 -28.54
N GLY A 190 9.51 34.47 -28.19
CA GLY A 190 10.00 33.41 -29.07
C GLY A 190 11.53 33.35 -29.18
N CYS A 191 12.26 34.20 -28.45
CA CYS A 191 13.72 34.21 -28.40
C CYS A 191 14.20 34.06 -26.95
N VAL A 192 15.44 33.56 -26.79
CA VAL A 192 16.13 33.63 -25.48
C VAL A 192 17.16 34.73 -25.59
N THR A 193 16.99 35.78 -24.79
CA THR A 193 17.83 36.98 -24.78
C THR A 193 18.34 37.30 -23.38
N SER A 194 19.16 38.34 -23.26
CA SER A 194 19.54 38.88 -21.95
C SER A 194 18.34 39.39 -21.15
N LEU A 195 17.22 39.71 -21.80
CA LEU A 195 15.98 40.09 -21.11
C LEU A 195 15.42 38.90 -20.33
N ASP A 196 15.44 37.71 -20.91
CA ASP A 196 14.96 36.49 -20.26
C ASP A 196 15.83 36.10 -19.07
N ALA A 197 17.16 36.17 -19.24
CA ALA A 197 18.10 35.99 -18.14
C ALA A 197 17.85 36.99 -17.00
N LEU A 198 17.56 38.25 -17.33
CA LEU A 198 17.22 39.26 -16.34
C LEU A 198 15.89 38.97 -15.64
N MET A 199 14.88 38.53 -16.37
CA MET A 199 13.57 38.17 -15.81
C MET A 199 13.69 36.98 -14.85
N ILE A 200 14.50 35.96 -15.18
CA ILE A 200 14.80 34.84 -14.28
C ILE A 200 15.50 35.35 -13.01
N LEU A 201 16.54 36.19 -13.17
CA LEU A 201 17.29 36.75 -12.05
C LEU A 201 16.44 37.61 -11.11
N GLN A 202 15.50 38.39 -11.67
CA GLN A 202 14.56 39.22 -10.90
C GLN A 202 13.45 38.40 -10.24
N GLY A 203 13.17 37.20 -10.76
CA GLY A 203 12.24 36.23 -10.18
C GLY A 203 12.84 35.37 -9.05
N CYS A 204 14.16 35.43 -8.84
CA CYS A 204 14.84 34.78 -7.72
C CYS A 204 14.52 35.54 -6.42
N GLY A 205 13.67 35.00 -5.55
CA GLY A 205 13.27 35.59 -4.28
C GLY A 205 13.06 34.56 -3.19
#